data_AF-C3W314-F1
#
_entry.id   AF-C3W314-F1
#
_cell.length_a   1.000
_cell.length_b   1.000
_cell.length_c   1.000
_cell.angle_alpha   90.00
_cell.angle_beta   90.00
_cell.angle_gamma   90.00
#
_symmetry.space_group_name_H-M   'P 1'
#
loop_
_entity.id
_entity.type
_entity.pdbx_description
1 polymer ?
#
loop_
_entity_poly.entity_id
_entity_poly.type
_entity_poly.pdbx_seq_one_letter_code
_entity_poly.pdbx_strand_id
1 'polypeptide(L)'
;LFNHTERSVESKTNRSMLRKFVYFFLFLRFNKSEKYLNRPKIVQWSAELFPVLLLVFVLRGFIIEPFRIPSNSMMPTLLTGDFILVSKFNYGVSIPILNKKIIEFSKPERGDVIVFRYPNYENNPKYKGADFIKRVIGIPGDDITYYLDNLYVNGTRISSKNISIYKGIESGSAMTGFKNKRE
;
A
#
# COMPACT_ATOMS: atom_id res chain seq x y z
N LEU A 1 -18.52 4.86 27.54
CA LEU A 1 -19.60 4.01 26.97
C LEU A 1 -19.88 4.39 25.50
N PHE A 2 -18.84 4.58 24.67
CA PHE A 2 -18.95 5.25 23.36
C PHE A 2 -18.19 4.55 22.21
N ASN A 3 -17.94 3.23 22.29
CA ASN A 3 -17.08 2.54 21.30
C ASN A 3 -17.75 1.41 20.51
N HIS A 4 -19.05 1.18 20.70
CA HIS A 4 -19.76 0.12 19.94
C HIS A 4 -20.49 0.64 18.69
N THR A 5 -20.83 1.93 18.64
CA THR A 5 -21.64 2.48 17.55
C THR A 5 -20.81 2.74 16.29
N GLU A 6 -19.59 3.24 16.40
CA GLU A 6 -18.76 3.62 15.24
C GLU A 6 -18.29 2.42 14.39
N ARG A 7 -17.85 1.32 15.01
CA ARG A 7 -17.48 0.08 14.27
C ARG A 7 -18.66 -0.53 13.50
N SER A 8 -19.88 -0.30 13.97
CA SER A 8 -21.09 -0.84 13.32
C SER A 8 -21.49 -0.06 12.06
N VAL A 9 -21.11 1.23 11.99
CA VAL A 9 -21.39 2.10 10.83
C VAL A 9 -20.35 1.89 9.72
N GLU A 10 -19.06 1.78 10.08
CA GLU A 10 -17.99 1.57 9.09
C GLU A 10 -18.10 0.21 8.38
N SER A 11 -18.46 -0.85 9.12
CA SER A 11 -18.69 -2.19 8.55
C SER A 11 -19.93 -2.26 7.66
N LYS A 12 -21.00 -1.49 7.95
CA LYS A 12 -22.20 -1.40 7.10
C LYS A 12 -21.94 -0.66 5.78
N THR A 13 -21.19 0.44 5.81
CA THR A 13 -20.86 1.23 4.61
C THR A 13 -19.98 0.44 3.64
N ASN A 14 -18.98 -0.28 4.16
CA ASN A 14 -18.08 -1.09 3.35
C ASN A 14 -18.81 -2.29 2.69
N ARG A 15 -19.73 -2.94 3.41
CA ARG A 15 -20.62 -3.99 2.84
C ARG A 15 -21.55 -3.45 1.75
N SER A 16 -22.05 -2.23 1.87
CA SER A 16 -22.93 -1.59 0.88
C SER A 16 -22.18 -1.22 -0.39
N MET A 17 -20.97 -0.65 -0.26
CA MET A 17 -20.05 -0.42 -1.39
C MET A 17 -19.70 -1.73 -2.09
N LEU A 18 -19.29 -2.76 -1.35
CA LEU A 18 -18.96 -4.07 -1.92
C LEU A 18 -20.14 -4.66 -2.70
N ARG A 19 -21.37 -4.57 -2.18
CA ARG A 19 -22.57 -5.02 -2.90
C ARG A 19 -22.80 -4.20 -4.16
N LYS A 20 -22.68 -2.88 -4.11
CA LYS A 20 -22.80 -2.01 -5.31
C LYS A 20 -21.73 -2.33 -6.35
N PHE A 21 -20.49 -2.62 -5.93
CA PHE A 21 -19.42 -3.09 -6.80
C PHE A 21 -19.76 -4.45 -7.42
N VAL A 22 -20.23 -5.42 -6.63
CA VAL A 22 -20.65 -6.74 -7.13
C VAL A 22 -21.82 -6.61 -8.11
N TYR A 23 -22.84 -5.80 -7.80
CA TYR A 23 -23.95 -5.53 -8.71
C TYR A 23 -23.50 -4.78 -9.96
N PHE A 24 -22.54 -3.86 -9.86
CA PHE A 24 -21.94 -3.19 -11.00
C PHE A 24 -21.20 -4.18 -11.91
N PHE A 25 -20.48 -5.16 -11.35
CA PHE A 25 -19.85 -6.24 -12.14
C PHE A 25 -20.86 -7.21 -12.72
N LEU A 26 -21.88 -7.56 -11.95
CA LEU A 26 -22.99 -8.40 -12.42
C LEU A 26 -23.70 -7.68 -13.59
N PHE A 27 -23.95 -6.38 -13.46
CA PHE A 27 -24.52 -5.53 -14.49
C PHE A 27 -23.62 -5.41 -15.74
N LEU A 28 -22.30 -5.25 -15.55
CA LEU A 28 -21.32 -5.29 -16.65
C LEU A 28 -21.37 -6.61 -17.41
N ARG A 29 -21.59 -7.73 -16.72
CA ARG A 29 -21.73 -9.05 -17.34
C ARG A 29 -23.09 -9.26 -18.02
N PHE A 30 -24.14 -8.57 -17.57
CA PHE A 30 -25.53 -8.82 -17.97
C PHE A 30 -26.14 -7.84 -18.97
N ASN A 31 -25.46 -6.77 -19.38
CA ASN A 31 -25.99 -5.91 -20.44
C ASN A 31 -25.76 -6.51 -21.85
N LYS A 32 -26.29 -7.73 -22.04
CA LYS A 32 -26.36 -8.43 -23.32
C LYS A 32 -27.50 -7.81 -24.13
N SER A 33 -27.27 -6.62 -24.71
CA SER A 33 -28.24 -6.04 -25.64
C SER A 33 -28.24 -6.88 -26.91
N GLU A 34 -29.38 -7.46 -27.28
CA GLU A 34 -29.56 -8.22 -28.53
C GLU A 34 -29.13 -7.44 -29.78
N LYS A 35 -28.99 -6.11 -29.68
CA LYS A 35 -28.44 -5.21 -30.71
C LYS A 35 -26.97 -5.45 -31.08
N TYR A 36 -26.21 -6.27 -30.33
CA TYR A 36 -24.79 -6.53 -30.61
C TYR A 36 -24.55 -7.72 -31.55
N LEU A 37 -25.56 -8.55 -31.85
CA LEU A 37 -25.43 -9.76 -32.67
C LEU A 37 -25.06 -9.48 -34.15
N ASN A 38 -25.45 -8.33 -34.71
CA ASN A 38 -25.27 -7.99 -36.13
C ASN A 38 -24.06 -7.07 -36.42
N ARG A 39 -23.14 -6.89 -35.48
CA ARG A 39 -21.92 -6.08 -35.66
C ARG A 39 -20.74 -6.94 -36.13
N PRO A 40 -19.73 -6.38 -36.82
CA PRO A 40 -18.53 -7.13 -37.19
C PRO A 40 -17.87 -7.73 -35.94
N LYS A 41 -17.36 -8.96 -36.06
CA LYS A 41 -16.83 -9.78 -34.95
C LYS A 41 -15.83 -9.03 -34.05
N ILE A 42 -15.03 -8.14 -34.62
CA ILE A 42 -14.06 -7.31 -33.88
C ILE A 42 -14.71 -6.37 -32.85
N VAL A 43 -15.90 -5.83 -33.17
CA VAL A 43 -16.66 -4.92 -32.29
C VAL A 43 -17.28 -5.71 -31.14
N GLN A 44 -17.75 -6.94 -31.41
CA GLN A 44 -18.28 -7.83 -30.37
C GLN A 44 -17.19 -8.21 -29.36
N TRP A 45 -16.02 -8.67 -29.83
CA TRP A 45 -14.91 -9.00 -28.95
C TRP A 45 -14.43 -7.82 -28.11
N SER A 46 -14.39 -6.62 -28.71
CA SER A 46 -14.01 -5.40 -27.97
C SER A 46 -15.03 -5.05 -26.88
N ALA A 47 -16.33 -5.15 -27.17
CA ALA A 47 -17.39 -4.87 -26.19
C ALA A 47 -17.40 -5.88 -25.02
N GLU A 48 -17.03 -7.14 -25.26
CA GLU A 48 -16.94 -8.17 -24.23
C GLU A 48 -15.68 -8.06 -23.37
N LEU A 49 -14.54 -7.71 -23.97
CA LEU A 49 -13.25 -7.60 -23.27
C LEU A 49 -13.10 -6.27 -22.53
N PHE A 50 -13.68 -5.18 -23.05
CA PHE A 50 -13.51 -3.84 -22.47
C PHE A 50 -13.92 -3.74 -21.00
N PRO A 51 -15.07 -4.27 -20.55
CA PRO A 51 -15.45 -4.32 -19.13
C PRO A 51 -14.41 -4.97 -18.21
N VAL A 52 -13.86 -6.12 -18.63
CA VAL A 52 -12.88 -6.88 -17.86
C VAL A 52 -11.53 -6.17 -17.85
N LEU A 53 -11.10 -5.65 -19.00
CA LEU A 53 -9.87 -4.88 -19.11
C LEU A 53 -9.92 -3.60 -18.27
N LEU A 54 -11.04 -2.86 -18.36
CA LEU A 54 -11.27 -1.65 -17.58
C LEU A 54 -11.22 -1.97 -16.08
N LEU A 55 -11.83 -3.08 -15.66
CA LEU A 55 -11.77 -3.53 -14.28
C LEU A 55 -10.34 -3.76 -13.81
N VAL A 56 -9.58 -4.59 -14.53
CA VAL A 56 -8.20 -4.92 -14.16
C VAL A 56 -7.34 -3.65 -14.16
N PHE A 57 -7.56 -2.74 -15.11
CA PHE A 57 -6.87 -1.45 -15.17
C PHE A 57 -7.18 -0.57 -13.96
N VAL A 58 -8.45 -0.46 -13.55
CA VAL A 58 -8.86 0.34 -12.38
C VAL A 58 -8.33 -0.27 -11.08
N LEU A 59 -8.43 -1.59 -10.92
CA LEU A 59 -7.92 -2.29 -9.74
C LEU A 59 -6.40 -2.12 -9.61
N ARG A 60 -5.65 -2.36 -10.70
CA ARG A 60 -4.19 -2.26 -10.75
C ARG A 60 -3.70 -0.80 -10.67
N GLY A 61 -4.44 0.13 -11.26
CA GLY A 61 -4.08 1.53 -11.32
C GLY A 61 -4.26 2.25 -9.98
N PHE A 62 -5.36 1.98 -9.27
CA PHE A 62 -5.79 2.84 -8.17
C PHE A 62 -6.02 2.13 -6.82
N ILE A 63 -6.26 0.81 -6.80
CA ILE A 63 -6.76 0.15 -5.59
C ILE A 63 -5.64 -0.65 -4.93
N ILE A 64 -5.05 -1.63 -5.62
CA ILE A 64 -4.07 -2.55 -5.04
C ILE A 64 -2.89 -2.73 -6.01
N GLU A 65 -1.69 -2.53 -5.48
CA GLU A 65 -0.46 -2.96 -6.17
C GLU A 65 0.24 -4.06 -5.36
N PRO A 66 0.50 -5.23 -5.98
CA PRO A 66 1.33 -6.24 -5.36
C PRO A 66 2.80 -5.81 -5.45
N PHE A 67 3.47 -5.72 -4.30
CA PHE A 67 4.91 -5.50 -4.22
C PHE A 67 5.58 -6.74 -3.64
N ARG A 68 6.77 -7.04 -4.15
CA ARG A 68 7.67 -8.02 -3.57
C ARG A 68 8.74 -7.29 -2.77
N ILE A 69 8.94 -7.68 -1.51
CA ILE A 69 9.97 -7.08 -0.64
C ILE A 69 11.36 -7.50 -1.14
N PRO A 70 12.20 -6.56 -1.63
CA PRO A 70 13.50 -6.90 -2.18
C PRO A 70 14.62 -6.85 -1.12
N SER A 71 14.34 -6.37 0.10
CA SER A 71 15.39 -6.06 1.08
C SER A 71 15.02 -6.39 2.53
N ASN A 72 16.05 -6.71 3.31
CA ASN A 72 15.98 -7.05 4.73
C ASN A 72 15.73 -5.85 5.67
N SER A 73 15.63 -4.63 5.15
CA SER A 73 15.64 -3.43 6.00
C SER A 73 14.42 -3.29 6.91
N MET A 74 13.33 -4.00 6.62
CA MET A 74 12.09 -3.96 7.41
C MET A 74 11.96 -5.17 8.35
N MET A 75 13.01 -5.99 8.49
CA MET A 75 13.01 -7.13 9.41
C MET A 75 13.02 -6.63 10.87
N PRO A 76 12.28 -7.29 11.79
CA PRO A 76 11.51 -8.53 11.62
C PRO A 76 10.07 -8.34 11.08
N THR A 77 9.64 -7.12 10.80
CA THR A 77 8.22 -6.86 10.44
C THR A 77 7.85 -7.39 9.06
N LEU A 78 8.76 -7.30 8.10
CA LEU A 78 8.60 -7.83 6.73
C LEU A 78 9.85 -8.63 6.36
N LEU A 79 9.66 -9.86 5.88
CA LEU A 79 10.76 -10.72 5.44
C LEU A 79 11.05 -10.50 3.95
N THR A 80 12.29 -10.77 3.54
CA THR A 80 12.67 -10.71 2.13
C THR A 80 11.95 -11.79 1.36
N GLY A 81 11.37 -11.43 0.21
CA GLY A 81 10.59 -12.35 -0.61
C GLY A 81 9.09 -12.36 -0.31
N ASP A 82 8.63 -11.74 0.78
CA ASP A 82 7.20 -11.61 1.07
C ASP A 82 6.48 -10.78 -0.03
N PHE A 83 5.24 -11.17 -0.30
CA PHE A 83 4.32 -10.40 -1.13
C PHE A 83 3.42 -9.55 -0.22
N ILE A 84 3.49 -8.24 -0.39
CA ILE A 84 2.59 -7.31 0.29
C ILE A 84 1.61 -6.69 -0.71
N LEU A 85 0.39 -6.46 -0.25
CA LEU A 85 -0.62 -5.72 -1.00
C LEU A 85 -0.68 -4.32 -0.42
N VAL A 86 -0.23 -3.33 -1.21
CA VAL A 86 -0.26 -1.94 -0.79
C VAL A 86 -1.55 -1.30 -1.30
N SER A 87 -2.35 -0.77 -0.38
CA SER A 87 -3.51 0.07 -0.73
C SER A 87 -3.02 1.44 -1.17
N LYS A 88 -3.06 1.70 -2.47
CA LYS A 88 -2.72 3.01 -3.04
C LYS A 88 -3.80 4.06 -2.80
N PHE A 89 -5.00 3.61 -2.42
CA PHE A 89 -6.16 4.48 -2.24
C PHE A 89 -5.92 5.59 -1.20
N ASN A 90 -5.12 5.33 -0.17
CA ASN A 90 -4.94 6.25 0.96
C ASN A 90 -3.90 7.35 0.70
N TYR A 91 -2.91 7.13 -0.18
CA TYR A 91 -1.74 8.02 -0.30
C TYR A 91 -1.70 8.85 -1.59
N GLY A 92 -2.68 8.66 -2.47
CA GLY A 92 -2.87 9.49 -3.64
C GLY A 92 -3.00 8.72 -4.95
N VAL A 93 -3.83 9.25 -5.84
CA VAL A 93 -3.99 8.72 -7.19
C VAL A 93 -2.80 9.18 -8.04
N SER A 94 -1.97 8.23 -8.47
CA SER A 94 -0.95 8.46 -9.50
C SER A 94 -1.48 7.93 -10.83
N ILE A 95 -1.47 8.76 -11.90
CA ILE A 95 -1.82 8.24 -13.23
C ILE A 95 -0.73 7.24 -13.63
N PRO A 96 -1.07 5.97 -13.91
CA PRO A 96 -0.09 4.94 -14.28
C PRO A 96 0.66 5.28 -15.59
N ILE A 97 0.07 6.12 -16.45
CA ILE A 97 0.69 6.60 -17.69
C ILE A 97 1.65 7.78 -17.47
N LEU A 98 1.42 8.65 -16.46
CA LEU A 98 2.11 9.93 -16.33
C LEU A 98 3.07 10.02 -15.13
N ASN A 99 3.14 9.00 -14.26
CA ASN A 99 3.96 8.98 -13.03
C ASN A 99 3.81 10.26 -12.16
N LYS A 100 2.70 10.98 -12.31
CA LYS A 100 2.43 12.24 -11.62
C LYS A 100 1.39 11.99 -10.54
N LYS A 101 1.71 12.37 -9.30
CA LYS A 101 0.81 12.33 -8.14
C LYS A 101 -0.13 13.53 -8.25
N ILE A 102 -1.44 13.31 -8.28
CA ILE A 102 -2.42 14.38 -8.63
C ILE A 102 -3.22 14.83 -7.42
N ILE A 103 -3.50 13.92 -6.49
CA ILE A 103 -4.37 14.19 -5.34
C ILE A 103 -3.76 13.49 -4.14
N GLU A 104 -3.51 14.23 -3.06
CA GLU A 104 -3.00 13.70 -1.80
C GLU A 104 -4.19 13.53 -0.84
N PHE A 105 -4.70 12.30 -0.70
CA PHE A 105 -5.93 12.03 0.04
C PHE A 105 -5.72 11.96 1.56
N SER A 106 -4.57 11.46 2.02
CA SER A 106 -4.22 11.40 3.43
C SER A 106 -2.75 11.72 3.63
N LYS A 107 -2.44 12.53 4.65
CA LYS A 107 -1.06 12.77 5.07
C LYS A 107 -0.56 11.54 5.83
N PRO A 108 0.72 11.15 5.67
CA PRO A 108 1.28 10.06 6.45
C PRO A 108 1.27 10.41 7.93
N GLU A 109 0.86 9.47 8.78
CA GLU A 109 0.90 9.59 10.22
C GLU A 109 2.14 8.89 10.80
N ARG A 110 2.50 9.24 12.03
CA ARG A 110 3.60 8.57 12.73
C ARG A 110 3.26 7.10 12.93
N GLY A 111 4.23 6.23 12.63
CA GLY A 111 4.07 4.78 12.72
C GLY A 111 3.58 4.12 11.43
N ASP A 112 3.11 4.87 10.43
CA ASP A 112 2.70 4.31 9.15
C ASP A 112 3.87 3.66 8.42
N VAL A 113 3.59 2.54 7.73
CA VAL A 113 4.55 1.93 6.80
C VAL A 113 4.18 2.36 5.39
N ILE A 114 5.05 3.15 4.77
CA ILE A 114 4.80 3.74 3.45
C ILE A 114 5.77 3.20 2.41
N VAL A 115 5.29 3.18 1.17
CA VAL A 115 6.12 2.90 -0.01
C VAL A 115 6.31 4.20 -0.78
N PHE A 116 7.57 4.55 -1.09
CA PHE A 116 7.90 5.76 -1.83
C PHE A 116 9.07 5.52 -2.79
N ARG A 117 9.11 6.30 -3.86
CA ARG A 117 10.25 6.32 -4.79
C ARG A 117 11.44 7.00 -4.12
N TYR A 118 12.61 6.39 -4.17
CA TYR A 118 13.82 7.00 -3.62
C TYR A 118 14.06 8.39 -4.23
N PRO A 119 14.15 9.49 -3.45
CA PRO A 119 14.14 10.85 -3.99
C PRO A 119 15.38 11.21 -4.84
N ASN A 120 16.55 10.64 -4.52
CA ASN A 120 17.81 10.93 -5.23
C ASN A 120 18.07 9.93 -6.38
N TYR A 121 17.02 9.43 -7.03
CA TYR A 121 17.12 8.45 -8.11
C TYR A 121 17.85 9.00 -9.35
N GLU A 122 17.90 10.32 -9.53
CA GLU A 122 18.58 10.99 -10.65
C GLU A 122 20.10 10.98 -10.50
N ASN A 123 20.57 11.10 -9.25
CA ASN A 123 22.00 11.17 -8.91
C ASN A 123 22.61 9.80 -8.62
N ASN A 124 21.80 8.74 -8.55
CA ASN A 124 22.28 7.39 -8.26
C ASN A 124 21.64 6.37 -9.23
N PRO A 125 22.34 5.97 -10.31
CA PRO A 125 21.78 5.08 -11.33
C PRO A 125 21.40 3.71 -10.76
N LYS A 126 22.00 3.29 -9.63
CA LYS A 126 21.69 2.04 -8.94
C LYS A 126 20.26 2.01 -8.39
N TYR A 127 19.69 3.17 -8.06
CA TYR A 127 18.36 3.30 -7.45
C TYR A 127 17.33 3.93 -8.38
N LYS A 128 17.64 4.03 -9.69
CA LYS A 128 16.73 4.60 -10.68
C LYS A 128 15.46 3.74 -10.80
N GLY A 129 14.33 4.28 -10.35
CA GLY A 129 13.04 3.58 -10.37
C GLY A 129 12.83 2.59 -9.22
N ALA A 130 13.69 2.59 -8.19
CA ALA A 130 13.52 1.72 -7.04
C ALA A 130 12.50 2.29 -6.04
N ASP A 131 11.56 1.45 -5.62
CA ASP A 131 10.60 1.73 -4.55
C ASP A 131 11.13 1.23 -3.20
N PHE A 132 10.97 2.06 -2.18
CA PHE A 132 11.45 1.82 -0.83
C PHE A 132 10.27 1.73 0.13
N ILE A 133 10.38 0.82 1.09
CA ILE A 133 9.38 0.62 2.13
C ILE A 133 10.01 0.99 3.47
N LYS A 134 9.45 1.96 4.16
CA LYS A 134 9.94 2.45 5.45
C LYS A 134 8.80 2.82 6.37
N ARG A 135 9.08 2.86 7.68
CA ARG A 135 8.17 3.39 8.69
C ARG A 135 8.37 4.90 8.84
N VAL A 136 7.28 5.64 8.94
CA VAL A 136 7.25 7.08 9.21
C VAL A 136 7.53 7.30 10.70
N ILE A 137 8.66 7.94 10.99
CA ILE A 137 9.07 8.26 12.36
C ILE A 137 8.73 9.69 12.74
N GLY A 138 8.92 10.64 11.82
CA GLY A 138 8.59 12.04 12.01
C GLY A 138 7.73 12.56 10.87
N ILE A 139 6.86 13.51 11.18
CA ILE A 139 6.06 14.26 10.21
C ILE A 139 6.50 15.73 10.20
N PRO A 140 6.10 16.53 9.19
CA PRO A 140 6.50 17.95 9.14
C PRO A 140 6.17 18.69 10.45
N GLY A 141 7.17 19.35 11.02
CA GLY A 141 7.08 20.03 12.31
C GLY A 141 7.65 19.26 13.49
N ASP A 142 8.03 17.98 13.32
CA ASP A 142 8.69 17.22 14.37
C ASP A 142 10.20 17.49 14.44
N ASP A 143 10.71 17.60 15.67
CA ASP A 143 12.13 17.51 15.99
C ASP A 143 12.50 16.04 16.28
N ILE A 144 13.43 15.49 15.52
CA ILE A 144 13.85 14.09 15.64
C ILE A 144 15.31 14.05 16.09
N THR A 145 15.55 13.50 17.27
CA THR A 145 16.90 13.29 17.80
C THR A 145 17.14 11.81 18.03
N TYR A 146 18.27 11.29 17.56
CA TYR A 146 18.68 9.92 17.79
C TYR A 146 20.05 9.90 18.50
N TYR A 147 20.10 9.35 19.70
CA TYR A 147 21.31 9.30 20.51
C TYR A 147 21.39 8.01 21.34
N LEU A 148 22.52 7.30 21.24
CA LEU A 148 22.80 6.04 21.98
C LEU A 148 21.63 5.03 21.94
N ASP A 149 21.16 4.68 20.74
CA ASP A 149 20.02 3.78 20.51
C ASP A 149 18.67 4.25 21.06
N ASN A 150 18.53 5.54 21.37
CA ASN A 150 17.27 6.13 21.84
C ASN A 150 16.78 7.16 20.82
N LEU A 151 15.53 6.95 20.38
CA LEU A 151 14.81 7.86 19.52
C LEU A 151 13.99 8.84 20.39
N TYR A 152 14.15 10.12 20.09
CA TYR A 152 13.40 11.21 20.69
C TYR A 152 12.63 11.93 19.59
N VAL A 153 11.36 12.20 19.87
CA VAL A 153 10.47 12.94 18.99
C VAL A 153 9.89 14.09 19.81
N ASN A 154 10.16 15.32 19.38
CA ASN A 154 9.80 16.55 20.10
C ASN A 154 10.29 16.53 21.57
N GLY A 155 11.54 16.13 21.77
CA GLY A 155 12.18 15.98 23.10
C GLY A 155 11.67 14.81 23.94
N THR A 156 10.60 14.11 23.52
CA THR A 156 10.04 12.97 24.24
C THR A 156 10.64 11.67 23.72
N ARG A 157 11.21 10.86 24.62
CA ARG A 157 11.76 9.55 24.26
C ARG A 157 10.62 8.61 23.85
N ILE A 158 10.73 8.00 22.66
CA ILE A 158 9.83 6.94 22.24
C ILE A 158 10.13 5.69 23.05
N SER A 159 9.12 5.16 23.73
CA SER A 159 9.25 3.95 24.54
C SER A 159 9.34 2.72 23.64
N SER A 160 10.48 2.03 23.65
CA SER A 160 10.61 0.75 22.96
C SER A 160 10.48 -0.41 23.94
N LYS A 161 9.55 -1.33 23.70
CA LYS A 161 9.44 -2.59 24.44
C LYS A 161 10.40 -3.62 23.85
N ASN A 162 11.27 -4.19 24.69
CA ASN A 162 12.03 -5.39 24.32
C ASN A 162 11.03 -6.55 24.23
N ILE A 163 10.91 -7.15 23.05
CA ILE A 163 10.02 -8.30 22.85
C ILE A 163 10.78 -9.59 23.18
N SER A 164 11.92 -9.79 22.53
CA SER A 164 12.71 -11.01 22.61
C SER A 164 14.10 -10.82 21.99
N ILE A 165 14.92 -11.87 22.05
CA ILE A 165 16.13 -11.96 21.24
C ILE A 165 15.71 -12.18 19.78
N TYR A 166 16.27 -11.39 18.87
CA TYR A 166 16.03 -11.52 17.45
C TYR A 166 16.55 -12.88 16.97
N LYS A 167 15.65 -13.66 16.35
CA LYS A 167 15.99 -14.91 15.67
C LYS A 167 15.98 -14.64 14.17
N GLY A 168 17.17 -14.54 13.58
CA GLY A 168 17.32 -14.31 12.16
C GLY A 168 16.89 -15.53 11.35
N ILE A 169 16.24 -15.28 10.22
CA ILE A 169 15.86 -16.30 9.24
C ILE A 169 16.52 -15.92 7.91
N GLU A 170 17.09 -16.89 7.19
CA GLU A 170 17.76 -16.71 5.90
C GLU A 170 18.78 -15.56 5.91
N SER A 171 18.56 -14.51 5.14
CA SER A 171 19.40 -13.33 5.01
C SER A 171 19.48 -12.50 6.28
N GLY A 172 18.61 -12.74 7.26
CA GLY A 172 18.67 -12.18 8.61
C GLY A 172 19.52 -12.98 9.60
N SER A 173 20.01 -14.17 9.23
CA SER A 173 20.68 -15.08 10.18
C SER A 173 21.87 -14.43 10.89
N ALA A 174 22.62 -13.57 10.20
CA ALA A 174 23.75 -12.82 10.76
C ALA A 174 23.36 -11.83 11.87
N MET A 175 22.09 -11.44 11.97
CA MET A 175 21.57 -10.53 12.99
C MET A 175 20.97 -11.29 14.19
N THR A 176 21.08 -12.63 14.22
CA THR A 176 20.60 -13.44 15.35
C THR A 176 21.34 -13.08 16.65
N GLY A 177 20.61 -12.97 17.75
CA GLY A 177 21.19 -12.62 19.06
C GLY A 177 21.05 -11.15 19.45
N PHE A 178 20.69 -10.27 18.52
CA PHE A 178 20.45 -8.85 18.81
C PHE A 178 19.12 -8.63 19.56
N LYS A 179 19.00 -7.51 20.27
CA LYS A 179 17.77 -7.15 20.99
C LYS A 179 16.68 -6.74 19.99
N ASN A 180 15.56 -7.46 19.98
CA ASN A 180 14.39 -7.08 19.19
C ASN A 180 13.54 -6.08 19.99
N LYS A 181 13.59 -4.82 19.59
CA LYS A 181 12.85 -3.71 20.18
C LYS A 181 11.69 -3.31 19.27
N ARG A 182 10.52 -3.07 19.86
CA ARG A 182 9.36 -2.51 19.17
C ARG A 182 8.86 -1.27 19.90
N GLU A 183 8.71 -0.19 19.15
CA GLU A 183 8.07 1.06 19.59
C GLU A 183 6.56 0.86 19.80
#